data_AF-A0A7V3H6W6-F1
#
_entry.id   AF-A0A7V3H6W6-F1
#
_cell.length_a   1.000
_cell.length_b   1.000
_cell.length_c   1.000
_cell.angle_alpha   90.00
_cell.angle_beta   90.00
_cell.angle_gamma   90.00
#
_symmetry.space_group_name_H-M   'P 1'
#
loop_
_entity.id
_entity.type
_entity.pdbx_description
1 polymer ?
#
loop_
_entity_poly.entity_id
_entity_poly.type
_entity_poly.pdbx_seq_one_letter_code
_entity_poly.pdbx_strand_id
1 'polypeptide(L)' 'ANIVEEEVRYALISIYKKKCYAAIFTFRNEMYRIISVRRCRKNEEQNYEKNNS' A
#
# COMPACT_ATOMS: atom_id res chain seq x y z
N ALA A 1 2.80 8.69 -4.16
CA ALA A 1 1.63 9.04 -3.33
C ALA A 1 0.63 9.72 -4.25
N ASN A 2 -0.67 9.44 -4.07
CA ASN A 2 -1.73 10.07 -4.88
C ASN A 2 -2.55 10.99 -3.99
N ILE A 3 -2.91 12.17 -4.50
CA ILE A 3 -3.78 13.12 -3.81
C ILE A 3 -5.21 12.82 -4.25
N VAL A 4 -6.09 12.53 -3.31
CA VAL A 4 -7.52 12.29 -3.58
C VAL A 4 -8.30 13.05 -2.53
N GLU A 5 -9.17 13.98 -2.96
CA GLU A 5 -9.99 14.81 -2.06
C GLU A 5 -9.14 15.55 -1.00
N GLU A 6 -8.03 16.16 -1.43
CA GLU A 6 -7.07 16.90 -0.58
C GLU A 6 -6.30 16.06 0.46
N GLU A 7 -6.63 14.78 0.62
CA GLU A 7 -5.88 13.85 1.47
C GLU A 7 -4.78 13.13 0.68
N VAL A 8 -3.55 13.17 1.20
CA VAL A 8 -2.43 12.40 0.63
C VAL A 8 -2.64 10.91 0.97
N ARG A 9 -2.69 10.08 -0.06
CA ARG A 9 -2.80 8.63 0.06
C ARG A 9 -1.47 7.96 -0.27
N TYR A 10 -1.06 7.11 0.65
CA TYR A 10 0.13 6.29 0.55
C TYR A 10 -0.28 4.86 0.20
N ALA A 11 0.60 4.19 -0.54
CA ALA A 11 0.48 2.77 -0.82
C ALA A 11 1.63 2.05 -0.11
N LEU A 12 1.28 1.06 0.70
CA LEU A 12 2.23 0.12 1.29
C LEU A 12 2.04 -1.23 0.61
N ILE A 13 3.11 -1.80 0.08
CA ILE A 13 3.13 -3.17 -0.43
C ILE A 13 4.01 -3.99 0.50
N SER A 14 3.49 -5.10 1.01
CA SER A 14 4.23 -5.96 1.95
C SER A 14 3.78 -7.41 1.86
N ILE A 15 4.68 -8.34 2.19
CA ILE A 15 4.37 -9.76 2.30
C ILE A 15 3.94 -10.05 3.75
N TYR A 16 2.71 -10.52 3.91
CA TYR A 16 2.19 -10.98 5.20
C TYR A 16 1.72 -12.43 5.07
N LYS A 17 2.19 -13.30 5.97
CA LYS A 17 1.89 -14.75 5.96
C LYS A 17 2.07 -15.40 4.57
N LYS A 18 3.22 -15.13 3.92
CA LYS A 18 3.58 -15.62 2.58
C LYS A 18 2.71 -15.11 1.42
N LYS A 19 1.92 -14.08 1.63
CA LYS A 19 1.08 -13.51 0.57
C LYS A 19 1.30 -11.98 0.48
N CYS A 20 1.41 -11.43 -0.73
CA CYS A 20 1.60 -9.99 -0.94
C CYS A 20 0.31 -9.18 -0.78
N TYR A 21 0.30 -8.17 0.07
CA TYR A 21 -0.82 -7.26 0.24
C TYR A 21 -0.43 -5.84 -0.13
N ALA A 22 -1.38 -5.12 -0.70
CA ALA A 22 -1.31 -3.68 -0.91
C ALA A 22 -2.33 -3.01 0.01
N ALA A 23 -1.84 -2.10 0.86
CA ALA A 23 -2.66 -1.27 1.72
C ALA A 23 -2.59 0.19 1.25
N ILE A 24 -3.75 0.82 1.13
CA ILE A 24 -3.87 2.25 0.91
C ILE A 24 -4.23 2.89 2.25
N PHE A 25 -3.45 3.86 2.67
CA PHE A 25 -3.63 4.56 3.93
C PHE A 25 -3.40 6.05 3.78
N THR A 26 -3.92 6.81 4.71
CA THR A 26 -3.66 8.24 4.85
C THR A 26 -3.23 8.56 6.27
N PHE A 27 -2.68 9.76 6.45
CA PHE A 27 -2.26 10.29 7.73
C PHE A 27 -3.13 11.51 8.05
N ARG A 28 -3.90 11.44 9.13
CA ARG A 28 -4.81 12.50 9.54
C ARG A 28 -4.77 12.63 11.05
N ASN A 29 -4.63 13.86 11.55
CA ASN A 29 -4.58 14.16 12.99
C ASN A 29 -3.55 13.28 13.72
N GLU A 30 -2.35 13.16 13.16
CA GLU A 30 -1.27 12.34 13.70
C GLU A 30 -1.53 10.82 13.77
N MET A 31 -2.62 10.36 13.16
CA MET A 31 -3.02 8.96 13.17
C MET A 31 -3.01 8.37 11.76
N TYR A 32 -2.53 7.14 11.65
CA TYR A 32 -2.63 6.36 10.42
C TYR A 32 -4.04 5.78 10.29
N ARG A 33 -4.72 6.12 9.19
CA ARG A 33 -6.00 5.53 8.83
C ARG A 33 -5.84 4.63 7.62
N ILE A 34 -6.10 3.34 7.81
CA ILE A 34 -6.17 2.38 6.70
C ILE A 34 -7.49 2.61 5.97
N ILE A 35 -7.41 2.87 4.66
CA ILE A 35 -8.58 3.10 3.80
C ILE A 35 -8.99 1.78 3.13
N SER A 36 -8.01 1.01 2.64
CA SER A 36 -8.26 -0.27 1.98
C SER A 36 -7.06 -1.19 2.13
N VAL A 37 -7.33 -2.48 2.26
CA VAL A 37 -6.32 -3.54 2.17
C VAL A 37 -6.81 -4.56 1.17
N ARG A 38 -5.94 -4.95 0.23
CA ARG A 38 -6.25 -5.95 -0.78
C ARG A 38 -5.06 -6.85 -1.06
N ARG A 39 -5.33 -8.01 -1.68
CA ARG A 39 -4.29 -8.84 -2.30
C ARG A 39 -3.58 -8.03 -3.39
N CYS A 40 -2.25 -8.14 -3.48
CA CYS A 40 -1.48 -7.59 -4.59
C CYS A 40 -1.96 -8.21 -5.90
N ARG A 41 -1.95 -7.41 -6.97
CA ARG A 41 -2.11 -7.90 -8.34
C ARG A 41 -0.76 -8.45 -8.82
N LYS A 42 -0.75 -9.32 -9.83
CA LYS A 42 0.48 -9.94 -10.38
C LYS A 42 1.57 -8.92 -10.71
N ASN A 43 1.22 -7.75 -11.24
CA ASN A 43 2.19 -6.68 -11.54
C ASN A 43 2.80 -6.03 -10.28
N GLU A 44 2.09 -6.00 -9.16
CA GLU A 44 2.59 -5.41 -7.90
C GLU A 44 3.52 -6.37 -7.18
N GLU A 45 3.26 -7.69 -7.26
CA GLU A 45 4.17 -8.73 -6.74
C GLU A 45 5.52 -8.66 -7.45
N GLN A 46 5.54 -8.56 -8.78
CA GLN A 46 6.76 -8.44 -9.57
C GLN A 46 7.56 -7.16 -9.28
N ASN A 47 6.89 -6.04 -9.03
CA ASN A 47 7.56 -4.79 -8.68
C ASN A 47 8.18 -4.83 -7.27
N TYR A 48 7.52 -5.50 -6.32
CA TYR A 48 8.09 -5.70 -4.98
C TYR A 48 9.34 -6.58 -5.02
N GLU A 49 9.32 -7.66 -5.80
CA GLU A 49 10.47 -8.56 -5.96
C GLU A 49 11.66 -7.88 -6.65
N LYS A 50 11.41 -7.04 -7.68
CA LYS A 50 12.47 -6.31 -8.40
C LYS A 50 13.13 -5.18 -7.60
N ASN A 51 12.39 -4.52 -6.71
CA ASN A 51 12.92 -3.37 -5.95
C ASN A 51 13.54 -3.76 -4.58
N ASN A 52 13.42 -5.02 -4.16
CA ASN A 52 14.06 -5.56 -2.94
C ASN A 52 15.18 -6.57 -3.23
N SER A 53 15.66 -6.64 -4.49
CA SER A 53 16.86 -7.41 -4.88
C SER A 53 18.08 -6.50 -4.94
#